data_AF-A0A2Z5WZL6-F1
#
_entry.id   AF-A0A2Z5WZL6-F1
#
_cell.length_a   1.000
_cell.length_b   1.000
_cell.length_c   1.000
_cell.angle_alpha   90.00
_cell.angle_beta   90.00
_cell.angle_gamma   90.00
#
_symmetry.space_group_name_H-M   'P 1'
#
loop_
_entity.id
_entity.type
_entity.pdbx_description
1 polymer ?
#
loop_
_entity_poly.entity_id
_entity_poly.type
_entity_poly.pdbx_seq_one_letter_code
_entity_poly.pdbx_strand_id
1 'polypeptide(L)'
;MMRILALVPGGTGDQLLFFPTLDTLKQQYPNAEIDVVVEPRAIATYRISQVANRVLKFDFNDRNSLADFGNLLGTIRDREYDAAILSKPSFSINTLLWLSGIPKRISFAGAGDFLLTDIIPTDPQEYLAAQNHSLLIALNNQQSCPPIKVNLPKNDLDWAAGEQKRLGIHQSGFILLNCGAYANYPADSWATIARDIQSKLPNLPIVAIDSVNNADLLKQLTTKVPNILITSPTDIGKLTAMIASANLFICAEGDAMQLGVAVGTALVAILGANTSAATFLPIQEKRVKYVQASNGQSLKDISPKIVLAKIWEG
;
A
#
# COMPACT_ATOMS: atom_id res chain seq x y z
N MET A 1 8.09 -23.63 19.21
CA MET A 1 8.07 -22.23 18.73
C MET A 1 7.34 -22.26 17.41
N MET A 2 6.26 -21.49 17.22
CA MET A 2 5.43 -21.59 16.02
C MET A 2 6.10 -20.86 14.84
N ARG A 3 6.12 -21.47 13.66
CA ARG A 3 6.63 -20.87 12.42
C ARG A 3 5.49 -20.69 11.43
N ILE A 4 5.27 -19.46 10.99
CA ILE A 4 4.18 -19.09 10.08
C ILE A 4 4.78 -18.53 8.80
N LEU A 5 4.30 -19.02 7.66
CA LEU A 5 4.64 -18.49 6.35
C LEU A 5 3.46 -17.69 5.80
N ALA A 6 3.64 -16.41 5.52
CA ALA A 6 2.67 -15.62 4.77
C ALA A 6 3.13 -15.50 3.32
N LEU A 7 2.23 -15.70 2.36
CA LEU A 7 2.48 -15.47 0.94
C LEU A 7 1.53 -14.38 0.48
N VAL A 8 2.09 -13.26 0.04
CA VAL A 8 1.32 -12.06 -0.27
C VAL A 8 1.66 -11.60 -1.70
N PRO A 9 0.95 -12.15 -2.71
CA PRO A 9 1.18 -11.74 -4.09
C PRO A 9 0.73 -10.30 -4.33
N GLY A 10 1.53 -9.55 -5.08
CA GLY A 10 1.24 -8.17 -5.46
C GLY A 10 2.25 -7.15 -4.96
N GLY A 11 1.88 -5.88 -5.08
CA GLY A 11 2.76 -4.74 -4.86
C GLY A 11 2.86 -4.29 -3.42
N THR A 12 3.46 -3.12 -3.24
CA THR A 12 3.57 -2.45 -1.95
C THR A 12 2.19 -2.23 -1.31
N GLY A 13 1.19 -1.83 -2.09
CA GLY A 13 -0.19 -1.64 -1.60
C GLY A 13 -0.78 -2.92 -1.02
N ASP A 14 -0.57 -4.06 -1.68
CA ASP A 14 -1.03 -5.37 -1.20
C ASP A 14 -0.37 -5.78 0.11
N GLN A 15 0.93 -5.50 0.27
CA GLN A 15 1.65 -5.77 1.53
C GLN A 15 1.10 -4.92 2.67
N LEU A 16 0.88 -3.62 2.44
CA LEU A 16 0.33 -2.70 3.45
C LEU A 16 -1.07 -3.13 3.89
N LEU A 17 -1.90 -3.58 2.95
CA LEU A 17 -3.23 -4.14 3.24
C LEU A 17 -3.15 -5.48 3.97
N PHE A 18 -1.99 -6.13 4.04
CA PHE A 18 -1.77 -7.37 4.80
C PHE A 18 -1.08 -7.13 6.16
N PHE A 19 -0.54 -5.94 6.43
CA PHE A 19 0.15 -5.63 7.69
C PHE A 19 -0.72 -5.82 8.93
N PRO A 20 -2.01 -5.41 8.97
CA PRO A 20 -2.89 -5.71 10.11
C PRO A 20 -2.97 -7.19 10.46
N THR A 21 -2.96 -8.06 9.44
CA THR A 21 -2.94 -9.52 9.60
C THR A 21 -1.66 -9.99 10.27
N LEU A 22 -0.51 -9.48 9.82
CA LEU A 22 0.80 -9.79 10.42
C LEU A 22 0.88 -9.29 11.87
N ASP A 23 0.48 -8.05 12.13
CA ASP A 23 0.49 -7.45 13.46
C ASP A 23 -0.36 -8.27 14.44
N THR A 24 -1.55 -8.68 14.01
CA THR A 24 -2.45 -9.52 14.82
C THR A 24 -1.85 -10.90 15.09
N LEU A 25 -1.24 -11.53 14.09
CA LEU A 25 -0.52 -12.81 14.26
C LEU A 25 0.59 -12.69 15.30
N LYS A 26 1.39 -11.62 15.24
CA LYS A 26 2.49 -11.40 16.18
C LYS A 26 2.01 -11.11 17.58
N GLN A 27 0.87 -10.42 17.73
CA GLN A 27 0.24 -10.20 19.03
C GLN A 27 -0.33 -11.50 19.62
N GLN A 28 -0.99 -12.32 18.82
CA GLN A 28 -1.57 -13.60 19.25
C GLN A 28 -0.50 -14.66 19.55
N TYR A 29 0.58 -14.66 18.76
CA TYR A 29 1.72 -15.56 18.94
C TYR A 29 3.03 -14.77 19.07
N PRO A 30 3.33 -14.15 20.23
CA PRO A 30 4.50 -13.28 20.42
C PRO A 30 5.84 -13.94 20.07
N ASN A 31 5.96 -15.24 20.35
CA ASN A 31 7.15 -16.04 20.09
C ASN A 31 7.16 -16.69 18.70
N ALA A 32 6.18 -16.42 17.82
CA ALA A 32 6.19 -16.97 16.47
C ALA A 32 7.24 -16.28 15.58
N GLU A 33 7.90 -17.09 14.75
CA GLU A 33 8.65 -16.60 13.59
C GLU A 33 7.67 -16.49 12.41
N ILE A 34 7.53 -15.28 11.87
CA ILE A 34 6.65 -15.02 10.73
C ILE A 34 7.54 -14.66 9.54
N ASP A 35 7.67 -15.58 8.60
CA ASP A 35 8.39 -15.34 7.35
C ASP A 35 7.37 -14.98 6.26
N VAL A 36 7.72 -14.07 5.35
CA VAL A 36 6.81 -13.57 4.32
C VAL A 36 7.41 -13.72 2.93
N VAL A 37 6.66 -14.29 1.98
CA VAL A 37 7.01 -14.38 0.57
C VAL A 37 6.30 -13.29 -0.21
N VAL A 38 7.07 -12.50 -0.96
CA VAL A 38 6.60 -11.29 -1.63
C VAL A 38 7.15 -11.17 -3.04
N GLU A 39 6.48 -10.39 -3.87
CA GLU A 39 7.01 -9.97 -5.16
C GLU A 39 8.35 -9.23 -4.99
N PRO A 40 9.33 -9.40 -5.90
CA PRO A 40 10.61 -8.70 -5.81
C PRO A 40 10.46 -7.17 -5.64
N ARG A 41 9.46 -6.58 -6.30
CA ARG A 41 9.16 -5.14 -6.21
C ARG A 41 8.61 -4.69 -4.86
N ALA A 42 8.06 -5.61 -4.07
CA ALA A 42 7.39 -5.31 -2.80
C ALA A 42 8.32 -5.48 -1.59
N ILE A 43 9.53 -6.04 -1.77
CA ILE A 43 10.47 -6.35 -0.67
C ILE A 43 10.79 -5.12 0.20
N ALA A 44 10.93 -3.95 -0.42
CA ALA A 44 11.25 -2.71 0.29
C ALA A 44 10.18 -2.31 1.30
N THR A 45 8.92 -2.74 1.11
CA THR A 45 7.80 -2.45 2.01
C THR A 45 8.04 -2.96 3.43
N TYR A 46 8.81 -4.02 3.59
CA TYR A 46 9.11 -4.56 4.92
C TYR A 46 10.15 -3.76 5.70
N ARG A 47 10.76 -2.72 5.10
CA ARG A 47 11.56 -1.73 5.85
C ARG A 47 10.70 -0.92 6.84
N ILE A 48 9.40 -0.79 6.54
CA ILE A 48 8.43 -0.06 7.38
C ILE A 48 7.50 -0.99 8.18
N SER A 49 7.89 -2.27 8.34
CA SER A 49 7.27 -3.25 9.23
C SER A 49 8.34 -3.85 10.15
N GLN A 50 7.94 -4.33 11.32
CA GLN A 50 8.84 -5.01 12.27
C GLN A 50 8.38 -6.45 12.57
N VAL A 51 7.32 -6.91 11.90
CA VAL A 51 6.72 -8.21 12.20
C VAL A 51 7.41 -9.36 11.48
N ALA A 52 7.82 -9.14 10.24
CA ALA A 52 8.44 -10.19 9.44
C ALA A 52 9.85 -10.51 9.96
N ASN A 53 10.07 -11.78 10.29
CA ASN A 53 11.36 -12.33 10.66
C ASN A 53 12.27 -12.48 9.42
N ARG A 54 11.73 -12.99 8.32
CA ARG A 54 12.39 -13.03 7.00
C ARG A 54 11.44 -12.61 5.91
N VAL A 55 12.00 -11.98 4.87
CA VAL A 55 11.28 -11.60 3.66
C VAL A 55 11.93 -12.33 2.49
N LEU A 56 11.21 -13.28 1.91
CA LEU A 56 11.61 -14.08 0.76
C LEU A 56 11.01 -13.47 -0.49
N LYS A 57 11.78 -13.42 -1.57
CA LYS A 57 11.30 -12.95 -2.87
C LYS A 57 10.85 -14.12 -3.72
N PHE A 58 9.70 -13.98 -4.36
CA PHE A 58 9.19 -14.89 -5.37
C PHE A 58 8.31 -14.10 -6.33
N ASP A 59 8.53 -14.27 -7.63
CA ASP A 59 7.69 -13.62 -8.64
C ASP A 59 6.41 -14.46 -8.82
N PHE A 60 5.24 -13.92 -8.49
CA PHE A 60 3.99 -14.69 -8.61
C PHE A 60 3.35 -14.55 -10.00
N ASN A 61 3.82 -13.62 -10.83
CA ASN A 61 3.23 -13.28 -12.13
C ASN A 61 4.00 -13.88 -13.32
N ASP A 62 5.29 -14.18 -13.15
CA ASP A 62 6.09 -14.78 -14.21
C ASP A 62 5.77 -16.26 -14.44
N ARG A 63 6.07 -16.73 -15.65
CA ARG A 63 6.18 -18.17 -15.97
C ARG A 63 7.40 -18.72 -15.24
N ASN A 64 7.30 -18.82 -13.91
CA ASN A 64 8.35 -19.31 -13.05
C ASN A 64 8.93 -20.60 -13.62
N SER A 65 10.25 -20.64 -13.71
CA SER A 65 10.90 -21.89 -14.10
C SER A 65 10.64 -22.94 -13.03
N LEU A 66 10.68 -24.22 -13.42
CA LEU A 66 10.62 -25.31 -12.44
C LEU A 66 11.73 -25.20 -11.38
N ALA A 67 12.85 -24.54 -11.71
CA ALA A 67 13.93 -24.28 -10.78
C ALA A 67 13.55 -23.24 -9.72
N ASP A 68 12.91 -22.13 -10.09
CA ASP A 68 12.46 -21.11 -9.14
C ASP A 68 11.42 -21.67 -8.16
N PHE A 69 10.50 -22.48 -8.70
CA PHE A 69 9.52 -23.21 -7.90
C PHE A 69 10.19 -24.21 -6.95
N GLY A 70 11.13 -25.01 -7.45
CA GLY A 70 11.89 -25.97 -6.64
C GLY A 70 12.72 -25.31 -5.55
N ASN A 71 13.35 -24.17 -5.83
CA ASN A 71 14.13 -23.39 -4.88
C ASN A 71 13.25 -22.84 -3.74
N LEU A 72 12.10 -22.27 -4.07
CA LEU A 72 11.15 -21.80 -3.06
C LEU A 72 10.62 -22.97 -2.23
N LEU A 73 10.23 -24.07 -2.87
CA LEU A 73 9.76 -25.28 -2.18
C LEU A 73 10.81 -25.83 -1.21
N GLY A 74 12.08 -25.95 -1.63
CA GLY A 74 13.18 -26.36 -0.77
C GLY A 74 13.36 -25.42 0.42
N THR A 75 13.43 -24.12 0.16
CA THR A 75 13.53 -23.08 1.21
C THR A 75 12.40 -23.17 2.22
N ILE A 76 11.18 -23.48 1.76
CA ILE A 76 10.02 -23.62 2.63
C ILE A 76 10.07 -24.90 3.46
N ARG A 77 10.44 -26.04 2.85
CA ARG A 77 10.54 -27.33 3.52
C ARG A 77 11.61 -27.35 4.59
N ASP A 78 12.75 -26.73 4.34
CA ASP A 78 13.88 -26.64 5.29
C ASP A 78 13.52 -25.88 6.58
N ARG A 79 12.45 -25.10 6.56
CA ARG A 79 12.00 -24.28 7.70
C ARG A 79 10.90 -24.93 8.53
N GLU A 80 10.29 -26.03 8.06
CA GLU A 80 9.27 -26.78 8.81
C GLU A 80 8.16 -25.87 9.37
N TYR A 81 7.49 -25.09 8.50
CA TYR A 81 6.42 -24.20 8.95
C TYR A 81 5.21 -24.97 9.48
N ASP A 82 4.62 -24.48 10.57
CA ASP A 82 3.39 -25.04 11.16
C ASP A 82 2.14 -24.60 10.40
N ALA A 83 2.17 -23.39 9.83
CA ALA A 83 1.06 -22.83 9.08
C ALA A 83 1.53 -21.97 7.90
N ALA A 84 0.77 -22.00 6.82
CA ALA A 84 0.90 -21.09 5.68
C ALA A 84 -0.41 -20.34 5.45
N ILE A 85 -0.29 -19.04 5.18
CA ILE A 85 -1.41 -18.15 4.83
C ILE A 85 -1.12 -17.57 3.45
N LEU A 86 -2.06 -17.71 2.51
CA LEU A 86 -1.97 -17.14 1.17
C LEU A 86 -3.08 -16.12 0.96
N SER A 87 -2.73 -14.87 0.64
CA SER A 87 -3.72 -13.80 0.45
C SER A 87 -4.45 -13.84 -0.89
N LYS A 88 -3.85 -14.46 -1.92
CA LYS A 88 -4.44 -14.59 -3.25
C LYS A 88 -4.26 -16.03 -3.77
N PRO A 89 -5.32 -16.86 -3.79
CA PRO A 89 -5.21 -18.24 -4.20
C PRO A 89 -4.79 -18.37 -5.67
N SER A 90 -3.85 -19.27 -5.94
CA SER A 90 -3.51 -19.70 -7.29
C SER A 90 -3.16 -21.19 -7.27
N PHE A 91 -3.43 -21.87 -8.38
CA PHE A 91 -3.20 -23.31 -8.47
C PHE A 91 -1.73 -23.68 -8.22
N SER A 92 -0.80 -22.91 -8.78
CA SER A 92 0.64 -23.13 -8.63
C SER A 92 1.09 -22.98 -7.18
N ILE A 93 0.67 -21.93 -6.48
CA ILE A 93 1.07 -21.70 -5.10
C ILE A 93 0.38 -22.70 -4.15
N ASN A 94 -0.90 -23.02 -4.36
CA ASN A 94 -1.57 -24.05 -3.57
C ASN A 94 -0.90 -25.43 -3.73
N THR A 95 -0.43 -25.76 -4.93
CA THR A 95 0.37 -26.96 -5.18
C THR A 95 1.72 -26.90 -4.45
N LEU A 96 2.39 -25.74 -4.45
CA LEU A 96 3.64 -25.56 -3.72
C LEU A 96 3.44 -25.79 -2.22
N LEU A 97 2.41 -25.19 -1.63
CA LEU A 97 2.11 -25.32 -0.20
C LEU A 97 1.75 -26.76 0.16
N TRP A 98 1.00 -27.46 -0.69
CA TRP A 98 0.71 -28.87 -0.48
C TRP A 98 1.97 -29.75 -0.56
N LEU A 99 2.82 -29.57 -1.59
CA LEU A 99 4.09 -30.28 -1.74
C LEU A 99 5.10 -29.97 -0.62
N SER A 100 4.98 -28.82 0.02
CA SER A 100 5.84 -28.44 1.14
C SER A 100 5.53 -29.22 2.43
N GLY A 101 4.37 -29.87 2.51
CA GLY A 101 3.97 -30.66 3.67
C GLY A 101 3.55 -29.84 4.89
N ILE A 102 3.39 -28.51 4.76
CA ILE A 102 2.91 -27.65 5.85
C ILE A 102 1.53 -28.14 6.29
N PRO A 103 1.32 -28.46 7.58
CA PRO A 103 0.11 -29.14 8.01
C PRO A 103 -1.13 -28.25 7.95
N LYS A 104 -0.99 -26.94 8.13
CA LYS A 104 -2.09 -25.97 8.05
C LYS A 104 -1.89 -24.99 6.89
N ARG A 105 -2.76 -25.03 5.87
CA ARG A 105 -2.67 -24.24 4.64
C ARG A 105 -3.97 -23.47 4.45
N ILE A 106 -3.90 -22.15 4.64
CA ILE A 106 -5.04 -21.25 4.80
C ILE A 106 -5.07 -20.27 3.62
N SER A 107 -6.21 -20.15 2.95
CA SER A 107 -6.43 -19.16 1.88
C SER A 107 -7.93 -18.96 1.66
N PHE A 108 -8.27 -18.00 0.81
CA PHE A 108 -9.63 -17.89 0.26
C PHE A 108 -9.93 -18.99 -0.76
N ALA A 109 -11.22 -19.21 -1.03
CA ALA A 109 -11.69 -20.08 -2.11
C ALA A 109 -11.20 -19.60 -3.48
N GLY A 110 -10.83 -20.55 -4.35
CA GLY A 110 -10.25 -20.24 -5.66
C GLY A 110 -9.58 -21.44 -6.32
N ALA A 111 -8.65 -21.19 -7.24
CA ALA A 111 -7.98 -22.24 -7.99
C ALA A 111 -7.13 -23.15 -7.09
N GLY A 112 -7.39 -24.45 -7.09
CA GLY A 112 -6.63 -25.43 -6.30
C GLY A 112 -6.97 -25.45 -4.81
N ASP A 113 -8.17 -25.01 -4.44
CA ASP A 113 -8.65 -24.98 -3.04
C ASP A 113 -8.67 -26.35 -2.36
N PHE A 114 -8.89 -27.45 -3.10
CA PHE A 114 -8.81 -28.83 -2.60
C PHE A 114 -7.43 -29.22 -2.03
N LEU A 115 -6.40 -28.40 -2.27
CA LEU A 115 -5.05 -28.58 -1.73
C LEU A 115 -4.87 -27.87 -0.36
N LEU A 116 -5.79 -26.98 0.01
CA LEU A 116 -5.80 -26.26 1.28
C LEU A 116 -6.38 -27.11 2.40
N THR A 117 -6.11 -26.73 3.66
CA THR A 117 -6.77 -27.33 4.82
C THR A 117 -7.92 -26.48 5.34
N ASP A 118 -7.80 -25.17 5.21
CA ASP A 118 -8.78 -24.21 5.71
C ASP A 118 -9.08 -23.21 4.60
N ILE A 119 -10.33 -23.17 4.17
CA ILE A 119 -10.81 -22.27 3.12
C ILE A 119 -11.69 -21.21 3.77
N ILE A 120 -11.29 -19.95 3.64
CA ILE A 120 -12.02 -18.83 4.22
C ILE A 120 -12.92 -18.20 3.13
N PRO A 121 -14.23 -18.00 3.41
CA PRO A 121 -15.10 -17.24 2.52
C PRO A 121 -14.59 -15.82 2.35
N THR A 122 -14.79 -15.25 1.16
CA THR A 122 -14.38 -13.88 0.85
C THR A 122 -15.58 -13.07 0.40
N ASP A 123 -15.72 -11.84 0.88
CA ASP A 123 -16.65 -10.86 0.34
C ASP A 123 -15.87 -9.91 -0.59
N PRO A 124 -16.15 -9.90 -1.91
CA PRO A 124 -15.48 -9.03 -2.86
C PRO A 124 -15.68 -7.53 -2.60
N GLN A 125 -16.72 -7.14 -1.85
CA GLN A 125 -17.03 -5.75 -1.53
C GLN A 125 -16.38 -5.29 -0.22
N GLU A 126 -15.80 -6.21 0.54
CA GLU A 126 -15.13 -5.90 1.79
C GLU A 126 -13.81 -5.16 1.56
N TYR A 127 -13.45 -4.29 2.50
CA TYR A 127 -12.14 -3.66 2.52
C TYR A 127 -11.05 -4.72 2.56
N LEU A 128 -10.10 -4.67 1.63
CA LEU A 128 -9.13 -5.75 1.40
C LEU A 128 -8.28 -6.07 2.64
N ALA A 129 -8.01 -5.08 3.50
CA ALA A 129 -7.31 -5.35 4.76
C ALA A 129 -8.15 -6.16 5.74
N ALA A 130 -9.47 -5.93 5.81
CA ALA A 130 -10.39 -6.73 6.61
C ALA A 130 -10.54 -8.13 6.02
N GLN A 131 -10.66 -8.24 4.70
CA GLN A 131 -10.68 -9.52 3.99
C GLN A 131 -9.43 -10.34 4.31
N ASN A 132 -8.23 -9.76 4.13
CA ASN A 132 -6.95 -10.41 4.48
C ASN A 132 -6.88 -10.83 5.95
N HIS A 133 -7.46 -10.04 6.86
CA HIS A 133 -7.48 -10.33 8.29
C HIS A 133 -8.38 -11.52 8.63
N SER A 134 -9.47 -11.71 7.88
CA SER A 134 -10.36 -12.87 8.01
C SER A 134 -9.66 -14.22 7.79
N LEU A 135 -8.49 -14.26 7.13
CA LEU A 135 -7.66 -15.47 7.06
C LEU A 135 -7.27 -16.01 8.46
N LEU A 136 -7.24 -15.14 9.46
CA LEU A 136 -6.91 -15.52 10.84
C LEU A 136 -8.05 -16.27 11.56
N ILE A 137 -9.26 -16.33 10.97
CA ILE A 137 -10.36 -17.16 11.50
C ILE A 137 -9.92 -18.63 11.60
N ALA A 138 -9.19 -19.13 10.61
CA ALA A 138 -8.61 -20.47 10.65
C ALA A 138 -7.62 -20.65 11.82
N LEU A 139 -7.03 -19.57 12.34
CA LEU A 139 -6.13 -19.58 13.49
C LEU A 139 -6.81 -19.16 14.79
N ASN A 140 -8.14 -19.34 14.87
CA ASN A 140 -8.97 -19.03 16.03
C ASN A 140 -8.92 -17.54 16.43
N ASN A 141 -8.72 -16.62 15.47
CA ASN A 141 -8.84 -15.19 15.69
C ASN A 141 -10.18 -14.68 15.13
N GLN A 142 -10.97 -14.03 15.98
CA GLN A 142 -12.24 -13.41 15.62
C GLN A 142 -12.25 -11.89 15.89
N GLN A 143 -11.07 -11.30 16.11
CA GLN A 143 -10.95 -9.87 16.35
C GLN A 143 -11.25 -9.12 15.03
N SER A 144 -11.81 -7.93 15.15
CA SER A 144 -11.93 -7.04 13.99
C SER A 144 -10.55 -6.62 13.49
N CYS A 145 -10.43 -6.44 12.18
CA CYS A 145 -9.19 -5.97 11.56
C CYS A 145 -8.77 -4.61 12.14
N PRO A 146 -7.56 -4.51 12.75
CA PRO A 146 -7.07 -3.23 13.23
C PRO A 146 -6.70 -2.31 12.05
N PRO A 147 -6.65 -0.99 12.26
CA PRO A 147 -6.15 -0.06 11.24
C PRO A 147 -4.72 -0.41 10.80
N ILE A 148 -4.41 -0.14 9.53
CA ILE A 148 -3.05 -0.29 9.02
C ILE A 148 -2.10 0.62 9.78
N LYS A 149 -0.97 0.06 10.21
CA LYS A 149 0.11 0.80 10.85
C LYS A 149 1.43 0.44 10.21
N VAL A 150 2.36 1.39 10.27
CA VAL A 150 3.74 1.23 9.80
C VAL A 150 4.69 1.71 10.88
N ASN A 151 5.88 1.10 10.91
CA ASN A 151 6.96 1.51 11.79
C ASN A 151 8.02 2.25 10.97
N LEU A 152 8.13 3.57 11.15
CA LEU A 152 9.12 4.37 10.45
C LEU A 152 10.46 4.39 11.22
N PRO A 153 11.57 3.98 10.60
CA PRO A 153 12.90 4.15 11.19
C PRO A 153 13.19 5.62 11.48
N LYS A 154 13.88 5.91 12.59
CA LYS A 154 14.26 7.28 12.97
C LYS A 154 15.01 8.02 11.86
N ASN A 155 15.90 7.34 11.14
CA ASN A 155 16.67 7.93 10.04
C ASN A 155 15.77 8.46 8.91
N ASP A 156 14.60 7.84 8.67
CA ASP A 156 13.66 8.28 7.64
C ASP A 156 12.87 9.51 8.08
N LEU A 157 12.52 9.58 9.36
CA LEU A 157 11.93 10.78 9.99
C LEU A 157 12.92 11.95 9.99
N ASP A 158 14.17 11.70 10.37
CA ASP A 158 15.24 12.71 10.38
C ASP A 158 15.53 13.21 8.95
N TRP A 159 15.49 12.32 7.95
CA TRP A 159 15.59 12.70 6.55
C TRP A 159 14.42 13.59 6.12
N ALA A 160 13.18 13.23 6.43
CA ALA A 160 12.01 14.03 6.08
C ALA A 160 12.04 15.42 6.73
N ALA A 161 12.51 15.52 7.97
CA ALA A 161 12.71 16.80 8.66
C ALA A 161 13.82 17.65 8.00
N GLY A 162 14.91 17.01 7.56
CA GLY A 162 15.98 17.67 6.79
C GLY A 162 15.49 18.15 5.42
N GLU A 163 14.68 17.35 4.76
CA GLU A 163 14.08 17.67 3.46
C GLU A 163 13.09 18.84 3.57
N GLN A 164 12.25 18.87 4.62
CA GLN A 164 11.39 20.03 4.91
C GLN A 164 12.20 21.31 5.11
N LYS A 165 13.32 21.25 5.84
CA LYS A 165 14.22 22.40 6.02
C LYS A 165 14.85 22.85 4.70
N ARG A 166 15.31 21.91 3.86
CA ARG A 166 15.86 22.21 2.52
C ARG A 166 14.83 22.92 1.65
N LEU A 167 13.56 22.53 1.77
CA LEU A 167 12.44 23.11 1.06
C LEU A 167 11.92 24.43 1.66
N GLY A 168 12.47 24.88 2.79
CA GLY A 168 11.99 26.08 3.48
C GLY A 168 10.61 25.92 4.13
N ILE A 169 10.18 24.68 4.40
CA ILE A 169 8.91 24.40 5.06
C ILE A 169 9.07 24.66 6.56
N HIS A 170 8.27 25.60 7.08
CA HIS A 170 8.21 25.97 8.48
C HIS A 170 7.08 25.23 9.22
N GLN A 171 6.82 25.57 10.50
CA GLN A 171 5.83 24.89 11.34
C GLN A 171 4.37 24.97 10.84
N SER A 172 4.07 25.76 9.80
CA SER A 172 2.73 25.79 9.18
C SER A 172 2.36 24.49 8.45
N GLY A 173 3.32 23.58 8.25
CA GLY A 173 3.14 22.31 7.57
C GLY A 173 3.07 22.47 6.04
N PHE A 174 2.54 21.49 5.31
CA PHE A 174 2.48 21.49 3.85
C PHE A 174 1.43 20.52 3.29
N ILE A 175 1.09 20.72 2.01
CA ILE A 175 0.27 19.80 1.22
C ILE A 175 1.20 19.00 0.30
N LEU A 176 1.05 17.68 0.29
CA LEU A 176 1.86 16.78 -0.51
C LEU A 176 1.06 16.23 -1.68
N LEU A 177 1.60 16.35 -2.89
CA LEU A 177 1.01 15.84 -4.13
C LEU A 177 1.79 14.60 -4.60
N ASN A 178 1.09 13.48 -4.78
CA ASN A 178 1.60 12.34 -5.53
C ASN A 178 0.81 12.20 -6.83
N CYS A 179 1.44 12.55 -7.95
CA CYS A 179 0.78 12.54 -9.26
C CYS A 179 0.55 11.12 -9.82
N GLY A 180 1.07 10.08 -9.17
CA GLY A 180 0.96 8.68 -9.56
C GLY A 180 1.83 8.36 -10.78
N ALA A 181 2.67 7.33 -10.69
CA ALA A 181 3.56 6.92 -11.78
C ALA A 181 2.80 6.54 -13.07
N TYR A 182 1.59 6.01 -12.95
CA TYR A 182 0.81 5.46 -14.07
C TYR A 182 -0.63 5.98 -14.16
N ALA A 183 -1.03 6.83 -13.22
CA ALA A 183 -2.40 7.30 -13.09
C ALA A 183 -2.80 8.31 -14.19
N ASN A 184 -1.81 8.94 -14.85
CA ASN A 184 -2.00 9.81 -16.01
C ASN A 184 -2.99 10.99 -15.81
N TYR A 185 -3.16 11.47 -14.57
CA TYR A 185 -4.00 12.65 -14.30
C TYR A 185 -3.32 13.93 -14.85
N PRO A 186 -3.99 14.76 -15.68
CA PRO A 186 -3.32 15.80 -16.46
C PRO A 186 -2.60 16.86 -15.62
N ALA A 187 -1.45 17.35 -16.11
CA ALA A 187 -0.70 18.43 -15.47
C ALA A 187 -1.54 19.72 -15.32
N ASP A 188 -2.44 20.02 -16.26
CA ASP A 188 -3.38 21.15 -16.17
C ASP A 188 -4.39 20.99 -15.03
N SER A 189 -4.85 19.76 -14.78
CA SER A 189 -5.75 19.47 -13.66
C SER A 189 -5.02 19.62 -12.32
N TRP A 190 -3.80 19.09 -12.20
CA TRP A 190 -2.95 19.30 -11.03
C TRP A 190 -2.64 20.79 -10.79
N ALA A 191 -2.31 21.54 -11.86
CA ALA A 191 -2.05 22.97 -11.76
C ALA A 191 -3.30 23.75 -11.31
N THR A 192 -4.48 23.35 -11.76
CA THR A 192 -5.76 23.95 -11.32
C THR A 192 -5.96 23.72 -9.81
N ILE A 193 -5.74 22.50 -9.34
CA ILE A 193 -5.84 22.16 -7.91
C ILE A 193 -4.84 22.97 -7.08
N ALA A 194 -3.57 22.99 -7.50
CA ALA A 194 -2.52 23.70 -6.78
C ALA A 194 -2.76 25.22 -6.70
N ARG A 195 -3.24 25.85 -7.78
CA ARG A 195 -3.56 27.28 -7.79
C ARG A 195 -4.75 27.65 -6.90
N ASP A 196 -5.81 26.82 -6.86
CA ASP A 196 -6.94 27.03 -5.95
C ASP A 196 -6.48 26.95 -4.48
N ILE A 197 -5.68 25.93 -4.16
CA ILE A 197 -5.08 25.77 -2.83
C ILE A 197 -4.20 26.99 -2.47
N GLN A 198 -3.31 27.42 -3.35
CA GLN A 198 -2.46 28.60 -3.11
C GLN A 198 -3.27 29.89 -2.93
N SER A 199 -4.38 30.04 -3.65
CA SER A 199 -5.27 31.19 -3.53
C SER A 199 -5.95 31.24 -2.15
N LYS A 200 -6.42 30.09 -1.65
CA LYS A 200 -7.13 30.00 -0.36
C LYS A 200 -6.20 29.90 0.84
N LEU A 201 -5.04 29.30 0.67
CA LEU A 201 -4.02 29.05 1.71
C LEU A 201 -2.64 29.52 1.23
N PRO A 202 -2.43 30.85 1.07
CA PRO A 202 -1.20 31.39 0.48
C PRO A 202 0.08 31.10 1.28
N ASN A 203 -0.05 30.83 2.58
CA ASN A 203 1.08 30.53 3.47
C ASN A 203 1.36 29.03 3.63
N LEU A 204 0.61 28.16 2.95
CA LEU A 204 0.78 26.71 3.04
C LEU A 204 1.53 26.20 1.79
N PRO A 205 2.79 25.76 1.93
CA PRO A 205 3.54 25.22 0.81
C PRO A 205 2.88 23.99 0.18
N ILE A 206 3.02 23.87 -1.13
CA ILE A 206 2.64 22.68 -1.88
C ILE A 206 3.91 22.00 -2.36
N VAL A 207 4.06 20.73 -2.00
CA VAL A 207 5.19 19.88 -2.37
C VAL A 207 4.69 18.80 -3.32
N ALA A 208 5.31 18.63 -4.48
CA ALA A 208 5.06 17.50 -5.37
C ALA A 208 6.19 16.47 -5.28
N ILE A 209 5.81 15.19 -5.33
CA ILE A 209 6.76 14.08 -5.26
C ILE A 209 7.28 13.78 -6.66
N ASP A 210 8.59 13.84 -6.81
CA ASP A 210 9.33 13.26 -7.92
C ASP A 210 9.43 11.74 -7.73
N SER A 211 8.81 11.02 -8.66
CA SER A 211 8.65 9.58 -8.61
C SER A 211 8.87 8.97 -9.99
N VAL A 212 8.98 7.66 -10.03
CA VAL A 212 9.16 6.94 -11.30
C VAL A 212 8.06 7.34 -12.29
N ASN A 213 8.45 7.63 -13.54
CA ASN A 213 7.57 7.93 -14.67
C ASN A 213 6.72 9.22 -14.56
N ASN A 214 7.09 10.22 -13.73
CA ASN A 214 6.34 11.49 -13.66
C ASN A 214 7.12 12.76 -14.04
N ALA A 215 8.37 12.64 -14.51
CA ALA A 215 9.24 13.78 -14.79
C ALA A 215 8.63 14.83 -15.75
N ASP A 216 8.02 14.38 -16.86
CA ASP A 216 7.38 15.29 -17.83
C ASP A 216 6.17 16.01 -17.24
N LEU A 217 5.39 15.32 -16.41
CA LEU A 217 4.25 15.89 -15.70
C LEU A 217 4.73 16.96 -14.72
N LEU A 218 5.77 16.68 -13.92
CA LEU A 218 6.32 17.63 -12.96
C LEU A 218 6.92 18.86 -13.63
N LYS A 219 7.60 18.69 -14.77
CA LYS A 219 8.11 19.80 -15.57
C LYS A 219 6.98 20.73 -16.03
N GLN A 220 5.90 20.16 -16.56
CA GLN A 220 4.73 20.95 -16.96
C GLN A 220 4.05 21.62 -15.76
N LEU A 221 3.91 20.90 -14.64
CA LEU A 221 3.30 21.42 -13.42
C LEU A 221 4.09 22.59 -12.85
N THR A 222 5.42 22.47 -12.73
CA THR A 222 6.32 23.53 -12.24
C THR A 222 6.32 24.75 -13.16
N THR A 223 6.18 24.54 -14.47
CA THR A 223 6.04 25.65 -15.44
C THR A 223 4.73 26.42 -15.24
N LYS A 224 3.65 25.71 -14.89
CA LYS A 224 2.31 26.27 -14.68
C LYS A 224 2.13 26.85 -13.28
N VAL A 225 2.88 26.37 -12.28
CA VAL A 225 2.82 26.77 -10.87
C VAL A 225 4.24 26.91 -10.31
N PRO A 226 4.91 28.05 -10.53
CA PRO A 226 6.33 28.23 -10.21
C PRO A 226 6.72 28.07 -8.73
N ASN A 227 5.76 28.26 -7.81
CA ASN A 227 5.99 28.17 -6.37
C ASN A 227 5.80 26.75 -5.80
N ILE A 228 5.58 25.73 -6.64
CA ILE A 228 5.53 24.33 -6.18
C ILE A 228 6.95 23.87 -5.84
N LEU A 229 7.07 23.25 -4.67
CA LEU A 229 8.30 22.64 -4.18
C LEU A 229 8.38 21.18 -4.65
N ILE A 230 9.58 20.66 -4.86
CA ILE A 230 9.80 19.28 -5.33
C ILE A 230 10.64 18.51 -4.32
N THR A 231 10.16 17.32 -3.95
CA THR A 231 10.91 16.34 -3.14
C THR A 231 11.08 15.04 -3.90
N SER A 232 12.25 14.41 -3.77
CA SER A 232 12.60 13.16 -4.46
C SER A 232 13.00 12.09 -3.42
N PRO A 233 12.03 11.50 -2.68
CA PRO A 233 12.33 10.42 -1.74
C PRO A 233 12.88 9.21 -2.50
N THR A 234 14.04 8.73 -2.08
CA THR A 234 14.79 7.68 -2.78
C THR A 234 14.39 6.26 -2.39
N ASP A 235 13.58 6.12 -1.33
CA ASP A 235 13.09 4.85 -0.85
C ASP A 235 11.71 5.00 -0.19
N ILE A 236 11.08 3.86 0.10
CA ILE A 236 9.75 3.84 0.68
C ILE A 236 9.69 4.44 2.08
N GLY A 237 10.71 4.26 2.92
CA GLY A 237 10.73 4.82 4.28
C GLY A 237 10.69 6.34 4.25
N LYS A 238 11.52 6.95 3.40
CA LYS A 238 11.56 8.40 3.15
C LYS A 238 10.25 8.93 2.57
N LEU A 239 9.66 8.21 1.61
CA LEU A 239 8.36 8.55 1.03
C LEU A 239 7.28 8.54 2.12
N THR A 240 7.21 7.48 2.91
CA THR A 240 6.25 7.32 4.01
C THR A 240 6.43 8.40 5.07
N ALA A 241 7.68 8.77 5.42
CA ALA A 241 7.98 9.83 6.36
C ALA A 241 7.55 11.23 5.86
N MET A 242 7.72 11.51 4.56
CA MET A 242 7.20 12.75 3.95
C MET A 242 5.68 12.78 3.96
N ILE A 243 5.01 11.66 3.65
CA ILE A 243 3.55 11.57 3.72
C ILE A 243 3.06 11.79 5.16
N ALA A 244 3.72 11.18 6.15
CA ALA A 244 3.38 11.32 7.57
C ALA A 244 3.53 12.75 8.09
N SER A 245 4.40 13.55 7.47
CA SER A 245 4.66 14.93 7.87
C SER A 245 3.73 15.96 7.21
N ALA A 246 2.95 15.55 6.20
CA ALA A 246 2.05 16.44 5.46
C ALA A 246 0.73 16.65 6.23
N ASN A 247 0.11 17.83 6.09
CA ASN A 247 -1.24 18.08 6.64
C ASN A 247 -2.32 17.42 5.78
N LEU A 248 -2.10 17.38 4.47
CA LEU A 248 -2.98 16.78 3.50
C LEU A 248 -2.14 16.13 2.41
N PHE A 249 -2.48 14.88 2.10
CA PHE A 249 -1.89 14.12 1.01
C PHE A 249 -2.92 13.95 -0.10
N ILE A 250 -2.65 14.55 -1.26
CA ILE A 250 -3.49 14.41 -2.45
C ILE A 250 -2.74 13.49 -3.41
N CYS A 251 -3.35 12.36 -3.76
CA CYS A 251 -2.68 11.35 -4.55
C CYS A 251 -3.59 10.83 -5.66
N ALA A 252 -3.02 10.60 -6.83
CA ALA A 252 -3.66 9.72 -7.80
C ALA A 252 -3.48 8.25 -7.37
N GLU A 253 -4.28 7.37 -7.97
CA GLU A 253 -4.27 5.94 -7.65
C GLU A 253 -2.86 5.33 -7.73
N GLY A 254 -2.56 4.45 -6.77
CA GLY A 254 -1.30 3.72 -6.66
C GLY A 254 -0.95 3.33 -5.23
N ASP A 255 0.19 2.66 -5.07
CA ASP A 255 0.64 2.11 -3.79
C ASP A 255 0.78 3.16 -2.67
N ALA A 256 1.11 4.41 -3.03
CA ALA A 256 1.29 5.49 -2.07
C ALA A 256 0.01 5.88 -1.33
N MET A 257 -1.18 5.57 -1.89
CA MET A 257 -2.44 5.77 -1.18
C MET A 257 -2.44 5.03 0.16
N GLN A 258 -1.97 3.78 0.15
CA GLN A 258 -1.95 2.95 1.36
C GLN A 258 -0.91 3.42 2.37
N LEU A 259 0.18 4.05 1.92
CA LEU A 259 1.11 4.71 2.83
C LEU A 259 0.43 5.86 3.58
N GLY A 260 -0.35 6.70 2.89
CA GLY A 260 -1.11 7.77 3.52
C GLY A 260 -2.18 7.27 4.48
N VAL A 261 -2.86 6.16 4.15
CA VAL A 261 -3.76 5.47 5.09
C VAL A 261 -2.97 5.01 6.33
N ALA A 262 -1.85 4.33 6.15
CA ALA A 262 -1.08 3.70 7.22
C ALA A 262 -0.46 4.68 8.24
N VAL A 263 -0.09 5.89 7.80
CA VAL A 263 0.50 6.92 8.68
C VAL A 263 -0.52 7.89 9.27
N GLY A 264 -1.81 7.75 8.94
CA GLY A 264 -2.85 8.59 9.51
C GLY A 264 -3.01 9.97 8.86
N THR A 265 -2.31 10.28 7.77
CA THR A 265 -2.42 11.59 7.08
C THR A 265 -3.82 11.76 6.47
N ALA A 266 -4.36 12.98 6.52
CA ALA A 266 -5.60 13.29 5.78
C ALA A 266 -5.35 13.12 4.27
N LEU A 267 -6.25 12.42 3.59
CA LEU A 267 -5.99 11.89 2.25
C LEU A 267 -7.15 12.22 1.31
N VAL A 268 -6.81 12.66 0.10
CA VAL A 268 -7.74 12.76 -1.03
C VAL A 268 -7.18 11.95 -2.20
N ALA A 269 -7.78 10.79 -2.47
CA ALA A 269 -7.42 9.92 -3.60
C ALA A 269 -8.18 10.29 -4.88
N ILE A 270 -7.49 10.26 -6.02
CA ILE A 270 -8.07 10.38 -7.36
C ILE A 270 -7.98 9.00 -8.02
N LEU A 271 -9.11 8.32 -8.14
CA LEU A 271 -9.20 6.92 -8.55
C LEU A 271 -9.75 6.78 -9.97
N GLY A 272 -9.22 5.82 -10.72
CA GLY A 272 -9.79 5.37 -11.97
C GLY A 272 -11.08 4.59 -11.77
N ALA A 273 -11.82 4.36 -12.86
CA ALA A 273 -13.08 3.63 -12.82
C ALA A 273 -12.91 2.19 -12.31
N ASN A 274 -11.76 1.57 -12.59
CA ASN A 274 -11.47 0.18 -12.26
C ASN A 274 -10.87 0.00 -10.85
N THR A 275 -10.61 1.09 -10.12
CA THR A 275 -10.04 1.03 -8.76
C THR A 275 -11.16 1.24 -7.75
N SER A 276 -11.58 0.15 -7.10
CA SER A 276 -12.64 0.19 -6.08
C SER A 276 -12.19 0.93 -4.83
N ALA A 277 -12.80 2.09 -4.55
CA ALA A 277 -12.54 2.85 -3.33
C ALA A 277 -12.86 2.04 -2.07
N ALA A 278 -13.99 1.33 -2.05
CA ALA A 278 -14.41 0.53 -0.89
C ALA A 278 -13.46 -0.64 -0.59
N THR A 279 -12.88 -1.24 -1.64
CA THR A 279 -11.93 -2.35 -1.49
C THR A 279 -10.56 -1.87 -1.03
N PHE A 280 -10.10 -0.69 -1.48
CA PHE A 280 -8.73 -0.24 -1.25
C PHE A 280 -8.57 0.86 -0.21
N LEU A 281 -9.62 1.56 0.21
CA LEU A 281 -9.55 2.63 1.18
C LEU A 281 -10.52 2.39 2.34
N PRO A 282 -10.17 2.76 3.57
CA PRO A 282 -11.11 2.72 4.69
C PRO A 282 -12.07 3.92 4.59
N ILE A 283 -13.02 3.85 3.65
CA ILE A 283 -13.93 4.95 3.28
C ILE A 283 -14.85 5.44 4.41
N GLN A 284 -14.90 4.72 5.53
CA GLN A 284 -15.62 5.13 6.73
C GLN A 284 -14.83 6.18 7.54
N GLU A 285 -13.51 6.29 7.35
CA GLU A 285 -12.68 7.27 8.03
C GLU A 285 -12.85 8.66 7.39
N LYS A 286 -13.34 9.65 8.16
CA LYS A 286 -13.57 11.03 7.67
C LYS A 286 -12.33 11.69 7.03
N ARG A 287 -11.13 11.32 7.48
CA ARG A 287 -9.86 11.84 6.95
C ARG A 287 -9.54 11.29 5.56
N VAL A 288 -10.15 10.17 5.16
CA VAL A 288 -9.90 9.48 3.89
C VAL A 288 -11.04 9.81 2.94
N LYS A 289 -10.74 10.64 1.96
CA LYS A 289 -11.66 11.07 0.92
C LYS A 289 -11.18 10.60 -0.43
N TYR A 290 -12.11 10.48 -1.37
CA TYR A 290 -11.78 10.09 -2.73
C TYR A 290 -12.71 10.74 -3.75
N VAL A 291 -12.21 10.81 -4.97
CA VAL A 291 -12.98 11.05 -6.19
C VAL A 291 -12.67 9.92 -7.14
N GLN A 292 -13.70 9.34 -7.76
CA GLN A 292 -13.56 8.20 -8.66
C GLN A 292 -14.14 8.53 -10.03
N ALA A 293 -13.44 8.14 -11.10
CA ALA A 293 -13.95 8.23 -12.45
C ALA A 293 -15.17 7.32 -12.63
N SER A 294 -16.13 7.73 -13.46
CA SER A 294 -17.30 6.90 -13.75
C SER A 294 -16.92 5.73 -14.68
N ASN A 295 -17.73 4.67 -14.73
CA ASN A 295 -17.47 3.55 -15.63
C ASN A 295 -17.26 4.00 -17.08
N GLY A 296 -16.17 3.52 -17.71
CA GLY A 296 -15.77 3.91 -19.06
C GLY A 296 -14.99 5.23 -19.16
N GLN A 297 -14.84 5.97 -18.06
CA GLN A 297 -14.00 7.17 -17.99
C GLN A 297 -12.59 6.83 -17.49
N SER A 298 -11.62 7.62 -17.94
CA SER A 298 -10.26 7.64 -17.42
C SER A 298 -10.13 8.68 -16.30
N LEU A 299 -9.00 8.67 -15.58
CA LEU A 299 -8.73 9.71 -14.59
C LEU A 299 -8.71 11.11 -15.23
N LYS A 300 -8.35 11.22 -16.50
CA LYS A 300 -8.28 12.51 -17.23
C LYS A 300 -9.63 13.20 -17.33
N ASP A 301 -10.71 12.44 -17.24
CA ASP A 301 -12.08 12.94 -17.34
C ASP A 301 -12.60 13.50 -16.01
N ILE A 302 -11.88 13.27 -14.89
CA ILE A 302 -12.23 13.83 -13.59
C ILE A 302 -11.89 15.32 -13.57
N SER A 303 -12.93 16.16 -13.51
CA SER A 303 -12.76 17.61 -13.38
C SER A 303 -12.02 17.96 -12.08
N PRO A 304 -10.98 18.83 -12.12
CA PRO A 304 -10.30 19.28 -10.91
C PRO A 304 -11.24 20.00 -9.93
N LYS A 305 -12.37 20.54 -10.40
CA LYS A 305 -13.40 21.14 -9.53
C LYS A 305 -14.04 20.13 -8.58
N ILE A 306 -14.22 18.88 -9.01
CA ILE A 306 -14.78 17.80 -8.19
C ILE A 306 -13.77 17.43 -7.09
N VAL A 307 -12.48 17.34 -7.45
CA VAL A 307 -11.39 17.11 -6.51
C VAL A 307 -11.32 18.24 -5.47
N LEU A 308 -11.40 19.49 -5.91
CA LEU A 308 -11.42 20.65 -5.03
C LEU A 308 -12.63 20.67 -4.09
N ALA A 309 -13.83 20.38 -4.58
CA ALA A 309 -15.02 20.25 -3.74
C ALA A 309 -14.80 19.21 -2.62
N LYS A 310 -14.15 18.09 -2.93
CA LYS A 310 -13.82 17.04 -1.96
C LYS A 310 -12.75 17.47 -0.96
N ILE A 311 -11.71 18.18 -1.41
CA ILE A 311 -10.67 18.76 -0.54
C ILE A 311 -11.29 19.69 0.51
N TRP A 312 -12.22 20.54 0.09
CA TRP A 312 -12.84 21.57 0.94
C TRP A 312 -14.09 21.10 1.70
N GLU A 313 -14.50 19.84 1.56
CA GLU A 313 -15.60 19.25 2.31
C GLU A 313 -15.25 19.18 3.81
N GLY A 314 -16.15 19.61 4.70
CA GLY A 314 -15.95 19.62 6.16
C GLY A 314 -16.45 18.37 6.85
#